data_AF-A0A5P2CW49-F1
#
_entry.id   AF-A0A5P2CW49-F1
#
_cell.length_a   1.000
_cell.length_b   1.000
_cell.length_c   1.000
_cell.angle_alpha   90.00
_cell.angle_beta   90.00
_cell.angle_gamma   90.00
#
_symmetry.space_group_name_H-M   'P 1'
#
loop_
_entity.id
_entity.type
_entity.pdbx_description
1 polymer ?
#
loop_
_entity_poly.entity_id
_entity_poly.type
_entity_poly.pdbx_seq_one_letter_code
_entity_poly.pdbx_strand_id
1 'polypeptide(L)'
;MTVVRCRRCDLVTITMGKISENKPAASCSGCFAWGQLPGRFCRGCYTYGQLHAVGECVGCRRQVPVDDKHGYCRLCRAQATWAIKASGKASVIEPYLRRVTCQQLFFANLQRPKNGGPRVGKAGRRVLKTPPVPEPHRVITASTQLTLFTATRDFRRFDRELHADLANPWLVRARQAARALGEARGWSRWIASDVNRALVIVLSGFHDGESIRYSELFPALRVRGLPVVRTAEVLDRLGLFADDRAPAVDRWLERKLDGMPPGIHRAVEAWVRTLLDGGPRSEPRSRHTTWAYLGEIQPVLLEWSSRYDHLREVTREDIIAVRDAATGKQRESRIVALRSLFRHAKKNGQIFRNPTIRIRVPRQTGGVLQALVQADIDEAVAAASTPDVRLIVALAAVHAARPKMIRTMQLDDVDLGNRRITVGGHVRPLDDLTHRAVLDWLDHRRHRWPNTANPHLLITQKTAVELGPAGKLWTTRANRNLTATLERLRVEPGG
;
A
#
# COMPACT_ATOMS: atom_id res chain seq x y z
N MET A 1 36.85 12.15 -16.65
CA MET A 1 36.07 13.39 -16.89
C MET A 1 35.90 13.50 -18.38
N THR A 2 34.68 13.48 -18.90
CA THR A 2 34.46 13.56 -20.34
C THR A 2 33.81 14.90 -20.63
N VAL A 3 34.60 15.83 -21.18
CA VAL A 3 34.09 17.12 -21.65
C VAL A 3 33.56 16.89 -23.06
N VAL A 4 32.25 17.00 -23.24
CA VAL A 4 31.64 17.08 -24.57
C VAL A 4 31.32 18.55 -24.80
N ARG A 5 32.07 19.20 -25.69
CA ARG A 5 31.79 20.56 -26.15
C ARG A 5 30.65 20.53 -27.16
N CYS A 6 29.52 21.17 -26.83
CA CYS A 6 28.46 21.48 -27.79
C CYS A 6 28.77 22.84 -28.42
N ARG A 7 28.96 22.92 -29.74
CA ARG A 7 29.37 24.15 -30.46
C ARG A 7 28.27 25.25 -30.57
N ARG A 8 27.22 25.25 -29.74
CA ARG A 8 26.13 26.25 -29.88
C ARG A 8 25.50 26.82 -28.62
N CYS A 9 25.94 26.45 -27.42
CA CYS A 9 25.52 27.12 -26.16
C CYS A 9 26.64 26.98 -25.11
N ASP A 10 27.11 28.08 -24.53
CA ASP A 10 28.07 28.11 -23.41
C ASP A 10 27.44 27.70 -22.06
N LEU A 11 26.73 26.57 -22.03
CA LEU A 11 26.23 25.96 -20.80
C LEU A 11 26.82 24.55 -20.65
N VAL A 12 27.87 24.47 -19.83
CA VAL A 12 28.49 23.21 -19.41
C VAL A 12 27.52 22.46 -18.50
N THR A 13 26.65 21.63 -19.08
CA THR A 13 25.77 20.75 -18.30
C THR A 13 26.53 19.48 -17.89
N ILE A 14 27.10 19.49 -16.69
CA ILE A 14 27.80 18.33 -16.12
C ILE A 14 26.78 17.27 -15.70
N THR A 15 26.65 16.21 -16.50
CA THR A 15 25.81 15.05 -16.18
C THR A 15 26.52 14.12 -15.19
N MET A 16 25.87 13.80 -14.07
CA MET A 16 26.46 12.98 -13.02
C MET A 16 26.43 11.48 -13.38
N GLY A 17 27.59 10.96 -13.81
CA GLY A 17 27.83 9.57 -14.22
C GLY A 17 27.67 8.52 -13.11
N LYS A 18 27.70 7.24 -13.50
CA LYS A 18 27.76 6.09 -12.57
C LYS A 18 29.08 6.14 -11.78
N ILE A 19 29.05 5.69 -10.52
CA ILE A 19 30.26 5.51 -9.71
C ILE A 19 31.04 4.36 -10.35
N SER A 20 32.30 4.60 -10.72
CA SER A 20 33.22 3.55 -11.18
C SER A 20 33.58 2.64 -10.00
N GLU A 21 33.66 1.33 -10.23
CA GLU A 21 33.97 0.33 -9.20
C GLU A 21 35.34 0.57 -8.53
N ASN A 22 36.29 1.16 -9.27
CA ASN A 22 37.65 1.42 -8.78
C ASN A 22 37.84 2.82 -8.17
N LYS A 23 36.75 3.56 -7.88
CA LYS A 23 36.88 4.92 -7.37
C LYS A 23 37.14 4.93 -5.86
N PRO A 24 38.21 5.59 -5.37
CA PRO A 24 38.49 5.66 -3.94
C PRO A 24 37.39 6.43 -3.19
N ALA A 25 37.18 6.07 -1.94
CA ALA A 25 36.26 6.78 -1.06
C ALA A 25 36.77 8.20 -0.79
N ALA A 26 35.85 9.16 -0.79
CA ALA A 26 36.15 10.57 -0.55
C ALA A 26 35.03 11.23 0.26
N SER A 27 35.36 12.38 0.85
CA SER A 27 34.38 13.21 1.59
C SER A 27 33.62 14.13 0.65
N CYS A 28 32.29 14.16 0.79
CA CYS A 28 31.42 15.01 -0.01
C CYS A 28 31.57 16.47 0.38
N SER A 29 31.88 17.37 -0.57
CA SER A 29 32.07 18.80 -0.29
C SER A 29 30.83 19.48 0.30
N GLY A 30 29.62 18.97 0.02
CA GLY A 30 28.37 19.57 0.51
C GLY A 30 27.98 19.13 1.93
N CYS A 31 28.11 17.84 2.26
CA CYS A 31 27.61 17.28 3.53
C CYS A 31 28.66 16.51 4.33
N PHE A 32 29.93 16.53 3.90
CA PHE A 32 31.04 15.81 4.51
C PHE A 32 30.85 14.30 4.65
N ALA A 33 29.83 13.74 4.00
CA ALA A 33 29.60 12.30 4.00
C ALA A 33 30.76 11.59 3.29
N TRP A 34 31.30 10.55 3.93
CA TRP A 34 32.42 9.76 3.41
C TRP A 34 31.91 8.54 2.63
N GLY A 35 32.49 8.26 1.47
CA GLY A 35 32.20 7.05 0.70
C GLY A 35 32.54 7.19 -0.78
N GLN A 36 32.13 6.23 -1.60
CA GLN A 36 32.31 6.34 -3.05
C GLN A 36 31.31 7.35 -3.65
N LEU A 37 31.83 8.44 -4.20
CA LEU A 37 31.02 9.55 -4.72
C LEU A 37 31.08 9.61 -6.25
N PRO A 38 29.99 9.97 -6.96
CA PRO A 38 30.03 10.14 -8.41
C PRO A 38 30.90 11.34 -8.84
N GLY A 39 31.13 12.31 -7.96
CA GLY A 39 31.98 13.49 -8.19
C GLY A 39 32.42 14.11 -6.85
N ARG A 40 32.62 15.44 -6.80
CA ARG A 40 32.90 16.18 -5.55
C ARG A 40 31.73 16.17 -4.55
N PHE A 41 30.51 15.92 -5.04
CA PHE A 41 29.30 15.84 -4.24
C PHE A 41 28.71 14.43 -4.26
N CYS A 42 28.13 14.00 -3.12
CA CYS A 42 27.25 12.85 -3.09
C CYS A 42 25.99 13.12 -3.91
N ARG A 43 25.30 12.05 -4.36
CA ARG A 43 24.10 12.20 -5.21
C ARG A 43 23.02 13.08 -4.57
N GLY A 44 22.87 12.98 -3.24
CA GLY A 44 21.93 13.80 -2.49
C GLY A 44 22.28 15.30 -2.49
N CYS A 45 23.54 15.66 -2.27
CA CYS A 45 23.98 17.07 -2.32
C CYS A 45 23.95 17.64 -3.73
N TYR A 46 24.32 16.85 -4.73
CA TYR A 46 24.21 17.29 -6.13
C TYR A 46 22.76 17.57 -6.49
N THR A 47 21.83 16.66 -6.19
CA THR A 47 20.40 16.86 -6.51
C THR A 47 19.82 18.04 -5.74
N TYR A 48 20.20 18.20 -4.47
CA TYR A 48 19.77 19.33 -3.65
C TYR A 48 20.28 20.66 -4.21
N GLY A 49 21.53 20.73 -4.65
CA GLY A 49 22.11 21.93 -5.27
C GLY A 49 21.58 22.26 -6.66
N GLN A 50 20.85 21.35 -7.32
CA GLN A 50 20.13 21.66 -8.55
C GLN A 50 18.78 22.34 -8.29
N LEU A 51 18.25 22.23 -7.07
CA LEU A 51 16.92 22.72 -6.70
C LEU A 51 16.98 23.99 -5.84
N HIS A 52 18.17 24.37 -5.37
CA HIS A 52 18.34 25.37 -4.33
C HIS A 52 19.58 26.22 -4.62
N ALA A 53 19.45 27.54 -4.45
CA ALA A 53 20.56 28.47 -4.61
C ALA A 53 21.60 28.31 -3.51
N VAL A 54 22.86 28.63 -3.83
CA VAL A 54 23.93 28.72 -2.82
C VAL A 54 23.68 29.94 -1.95
N GLY A 55 23.68 29.74 -0.65
CA GLY A 55 23.57 30.81 0.33
C GLY A 55 24.18 30.38 1.66
N GLU A 56 24.14 31.27 2.64
CA GLU A 56 24.64 30.97 3.97
C GLU A 56 23.60 30.14 4.76
N CYS A 57 23.99 28.95 5.20
CA CYS A 57 23.11 28.10 5.99
C CYS A 57 22.87 28.68 7.39
N VAL A 58 21.61 28.88 7.77
CA VAL A 58 21.22 29.39 9.10
C VAL A 58 21.76 28.53 10.25
N GLY A 59 21.88 27.20 10.06
CA GLY A 59 22.36 26.29 11.09
C GLY A 59 23.89 26.18 11.18
N CYS A 60 24.58 25.99 10.05
CA CYS A 60 26.02 25.70 10.05
C CYS A 60 26.89 26.82 9.46
N ARG A 61 26.29 27.94 9.05
CA ARG A 61 26.94 29.13 8.45
C ARG A 61 27.82 28.87 7.23
N ARG A 62 27.70 27.69 6.62
CA ARG A 62 28.45 27.33 5.42
C ARG A 62 27.79 27.92 4.18
N GLN A 63 28.61 28.36 3.24
CA GLN A 63 28.19 28.69 1.87
C GLN A 63 27.93 27.42 1.07
N VAL A 64 26.67 27.02 1.00
CA VAL A 64 26.22 25.79 0.33
C VAL A 64 24.78 25.98 -0.17
N PRO A 65 24.24 25.10 -1.03
CA PRO A 65 22.82 25.16 -1.37
C PRO A 65 21.92 25.08 -0.13
N VAL A 66 20.99 26.03 0.00
CA VAL A 66 20.06 26.18 1.13
C VAL A 66 18.61 26.15 0.67
N ASP A 67 17.73 25.53 1.46
CA ASP A 67 16.29 25.51 1.17
C ASP A 67 15.70 26.92 1.17
N ASP A 68 14.91 27.27 0.17
CA ASP A 68 14.38 28.63 -0.02
C ASP A 68 13.38 29.06 1.06
N LYS A 69 12.77 28.08 1.75
CA LYS A 69 11.75 28.33 2.77
C LYS A 69 12.34 28.59 4.16
N HIS A 70 13.39 27.86 4.53
CA HIS A 70 13.94 27.88 5.89
C HIS A 70 15.43 28.22 5.97
N GLY A 71 16.14 28.37 4.85
CA GLY A 71 17.56 28.77 4.83
C GLY A 71 18.55 27.71 5.34
N TYR A 72 18.13 26.44 5.45
CA TYR A 72 19.00 25.37 5.93
C TYR A 72 19.57 24.53 4.78
N CYS A 73 20.84 24.13 4.92
CA CYS A 73 21.47 23.21 3.99
C CYS A 73 20.98 21.77 4.19
N ARG A 74 21.21 20.93 3.17
CA ARG A 74 20.84 19.50 3.21
C ARG A 74 21.34 18.76 4.45
N LEU A 75 22.55 19.07 4.92
CA LEU A 75 23.16 18.38 6.05
C LEU A 75 22.42 18.67 7.36
N CYS A 76 22.16 19.95 7.67
CA CYS A 76 21.39 20.34 8.86
C CYS A 76 19.98 19.76 8.82
N ARG A 77 19.34 19.74 7.65
CA ARG A 77 18.01 19.11 7.49
C ARG A 77 18.04 17.60 7.71
N ALA A 78 19.11 16.92 7.30
CA ALA A 78 19.27 15.49 7.53
C ALA A 78 19.41 15.18 9.03
N GLN A 79 20.20 15.96 9.77
CA GLN A 79 20.36 15.78 11.20
C GLN A 79 19.10 16.11 11.99
N ALA A 80 18.39 17.19 11.64
CA ALA A 80 17.08 17.46 12.23
C ALA A 80 16.11 16.28 12.00
N THR A 81 16.14 15.69 10.81
CA THR A 81 15.35 14.49 10.50
C THR A 81 15.77 13.28 11.34
N TRP A 82 17.06 13.10 11.64
CA TRP A 82 17.52 12.01 12.52
C TRP A 82 17.14 12.24 13.97
N ALA A 83 17.26 13.47 14.47
CA ALA A 83 16.84 13.84 15.81
C ALA A 83 15.33 13.59 16.02
N ILE A 84 14.49 13.88 15.01
CA ILE A 84 13.06 13.51 15.04
C ILE A 84 12.89 11.99 15.18
N LYS A 85 13.58 11.21 14.34
CA LYS A 85 13.49 9.75 14.37
C LYS A 85 13.98 9.17 15.71
N ALA A 86 15.08 9.68 16.24
CA ALA A 86 15.63 9.26 17.53
C ALA A 86 14.69 9.61 18.69
N SER A 87 13.96 10.72 18.59
CA SER A 87 12.98 11.12 19.61
C SER A 87 11.71 10.25 19.64
N GLY A 88 11.47 9.41 18.63
CA GLY A 88 10.28 8.56 18.52
C GLY A 88 8.96 9.30 18.30
N LYS A 89 8.98 10.65 18.24
CA LYS A 89 7.79 11.50 18.08
C LYS A 89 7.65 11.95 16.63
N ALA A 90 6.45 11.82 16.06
CA ALA A 90 6.14 12.47 14.78
C ALA A 90 5.99 13.98 15.03
N SER A 91 6.97 14.76 14.61
CA SER A 91 7.01 16.21 14.84
C SER A 91 7.35 16.98 13.57
N VAL A 92 6.97 18.25 13.53
CA VAL A 92 7.38 19.21 12.50
C VAL A 92 8.90 19.42 12.56
N ILE A 93 9.54 19.64 11.42
CA ILE A 93 11.02 19.70 11.34
C ILE A 93 11.63 20.98 11.93
N GLU A 94 10.86 22.07 11.94
CA GLU A 94 11.30 23.42 12.32
C GLU A 94 11.96 23.53 13.70
N PRO A 95 11.40 22.98 14.79
CA PRO A 95 12.01 23.06 16.12
C PRO A 95 13.35 22.32 16.22
N TYR A 96 13.54 21.29 15.39
CA TYR A 96 14.77 20.52 15.35
C TYR A 96 15.84 21.20 14.51
N LEU A 97 15.45 21.94 13.46
CA LEU A 97 16.39 22.74 12.65
C LEU A 97 17.07 23.83 13.48
N ARG A 98 16.31 24.51 14.36
CA ARG A 98 16.84 25.53 15.28
C ARG A 98 17.81 24.99 16.31
N ARG A 99 17.76 23.67 16.59
CA ARG A 99 18.61 22.98 17.57
C ARG A 99 19.85 22.33 16.96
N VAL A 100 20.06 22.45 15.64
CA VAL A 100 21.26 21.90 14.99
C VAL A 100 22.46 22.78 15.33
N THR A 101 23.22 22.38 16.35
CA THR A 101 24.43 23.08 16.81
C THR A 101 25.74 22.37 16.40
N CYS A 102 25.69 21.05 16.17
CA CYS A 102 26.83 20.24 15.77
C CYS A 102 26.50 19.38 14.55
N GLN A 103 27.54 18.96 13.81
CA GLN A 103 27.37 18.17 12.60
C GLN A 103 27.88 16.74 12.79
N GLN A 104 26.98 15.75 12.83
CA GLN A 104 27.37 14.35 12.80
C GLN A 104 27.68 13.89 11.37
N LEU A 105 28.90 13.37 11.18
CA LEU A 105 29.34 12.74 9.93
C LEU A 105 28.64 11.39 9.71
N PHE A 106 28.44 11.02 8.44
CA PHE A 106 27.74 9.80 8.06
C PHE A 106 28.26 9.26 6.74
N PHE A 107 28.05 7.97 6.46
CA PHE A 107 28.46 7.39 5.19
C PHE A 107 27.55 7.82 4.04
N ALA A 108 28.15 8.16 2.91
CA ALA A 108 27.43 8.45 1.68
C ALA A 108 26.60 7.23 1.22
N ASN A 109 25.47 7.48 0.57
CA ASN A 109 24.54 6.47 0.04
C ASN A 109 23.77 5.58 1.06
N LEU A 110 24.02 5.69 2.37
CA LEU A 110 23.16 5.04 3.40
C LEU A 110 21.81 5.75 3.58
N GLN A 111 21.73 7.01 3.15
CA GLN A 111 20.57 7.87 3.28
C GLN A 111 19.81 7.91 1.95
N ARG A 112 19.06 6.86 1.62
CA ARG A 112 18.11 6.94 0.49
C ARG A 112 17.08 8.03 0.81
N PRO A 113 16.95 9.10 0.01
CA PRO A 113 15.81 10.00 0.17
C PRO A 113 14.53 9.21 -0.15
N LYS A 114 13.59 9.17 0.77
CA LYS A 114 12.25 8.60 0.53
C LYS A 114 11.35 9.52 -0.32
N ASN A 115 11.80 10.72 -0.69
CA ASN A 115 10.96 11.72 -1.33
C ASN A 115 11.52 12.14 -2.69
N GLY A 116 10.68 12.02 -3.72
CA GLY A 116 10.96 12.50 -5.06
C GLY A 116 10.92 14.02 -5.11
N GLY A 117 12.01 14.62 -5.58
CA GLY A 117 12.01 15.98 -6.10
C GLY A 117 11.53 16.00 -7.57
N PRO A 118 11.28 17.20 -8.12
CA PRO A 118 10.85 17.38 -9.51
C PRO A 118 11.88 16.84 -10.51
N ARG A 119 11.39 16.42 -11.67
CA ARG A 119 12.20 15.84 -12.74
C ARG A 119 13.05 16.92 -13.41
N VAL A 120 14.37 16.86 -13.27
CA VAL A 120 15.30 17.54 -14.18
C VAL A 120 15.60 16.59 -15.35
N GLY A 121 15.30 17.05 -16.57
CA GLY A 121 15.80 16.48 -17.83
C GLY A 121 14.86 15.53 -18.58
N LYS A 122 13.79 16.07 -19.17
CA LYS A 122 13.25 15.56 -20.44
C LYS A 122 14.15 16.09 -21.56
N ALA A 123 15.14 15.32 -21.99
CA ALA A 123 15.77 15.47 -23.30
C ALA A 123 16.25 14.09 -23.75
N GLY A 124 15.87 13.74 -24.97
CA GLY A 124 15.78 12.36 -25.45
C GLY A 124 17.08 11.56 -25.39
N ARG A 125 16.95 10.31 -24.95
CA ARG A 125 17.60 9.20 -25.64
C ARG A 125 16.50 8.37 -26.26
N ARG A 126 16.38 8.43 -27.60
CA ARG A 126 15.82 7.30 -28.35
C ARG A 126 16.68 6.10 -27.97
N VAL A 127 16.13 5.21 -27.15
CA VAL A 127 16.64 3.85 -27.06
C VAL A 127 16.25 3.23 -28.38
N LEU A 128 17.23 2.94 -29.23
CA LEU A 128 17.03 2.10 -30.40
C LEU A 128 16.33 0.82 -29.93
N LYS A 129 15.14 0.54 -30.50
CA LYS A 129 14.46 -0.74 -30.34
C LYS A 129 15.46 -1.82 -30.78
N THR A 130 15.99 -2.59 -29.84
CA THR A 130 16.58 -3.88 -30.17
C THR A 130 15.44 -4.73 -30.74
N PRO A 131 15.57 -5.32 -31.95
CA PRO A 131 14.55 -6.21 -32.47
C PRO A 131 14.31 -7.36 -31.49
N PRO A 132 13.11 -7.96 -31.47
CA PRO A 132 12.84 -9.12 -30.64
C PRO A 132 13.87 -10.19 -30.95
N VAL A 133 14.61 -10.62 -29.93
CA VAL A 133 15.44 -11.82 -30.02
C VAL A 133 14.48 -12.97 -30.34
N PRO A 134 14.76 -13.81 -31.34
CA PRO A 134 13.94 -14.98 -31.62
C PRO A 134 13.69 -15.77 -30.34
N GLU A 135 12.50 -16.33 -30.18
CA GLU A 135 12.21 -17.22 -29.06
C GLU A 135 13.32 -18.28 -28.97
N PRO A 136 14.02 -18.41 -27.83
CA PRO A 136 14.96 -19.49 -27.70
C PRO A 136 14.18 -20.79 -27.89
N HIS A 137 14.54 -21.55 -28.92
CA HIS A 137 14.02 -22.88 -29.18
C HIS A 137 13.99 -23.65 -27.87
N ARG A 138 12.86 -24.31 -27.61
CA ARG A 138 12.67 -25.18 -26.45
C ARG A 138 13.90 -26.07 -26.34
N VAL A 139 14.81 -25.75 -25.41
CA VAL A 139 15.93 -26.63 -25.11
C VAL A 139 15.29 -27.77 -24.36
N ILE A 140 14.84 -28.78 -25.10
CA ILE A 140 14.49 -30.07 -24.55
C ILE A 140 15.84 -30.66 -24.15
N THR A 141 16.29 -30.34 -22.94
CA THR A 141 17.33 -31.13 -22.30
C THR A 141 16.74 -32.53 -22.14
N ALA A 142 17.24 -33.48 -22.92
CA ALA A 142 16.83 -34.89 -22.87
C ALA A 142 17.07 -35.55 -21.49
N SER A 143 17.77 -34.85 -20.61
CA SER A 143 18.05 -35.25 -19.23
C SER A 143 17.58 -34.15 -18.28
N THR A 144 16.40 -34.32 -17.67
CA THR A 144 16.00 -33.56 -16.48
C THR A 144 16.33 -34.37 -15.24
N GLN A 145 17.14 -33.81 -14.34
CA GLN A 145 17.36 -34.40 -13.04
C GLN A 145 16.04 -34.43 -12.27
N LEU A 146 15.57 -35.63 -11.91
CA LEU A 146 14.37 -35.81 -11.12
C LEU A 146 14.60 -35.26 -9.70
N THR A 147 13.58 -34.64 -9.11
CA THR A 147 13.63 -34.10 -7.75
C THR A 147 13.88 -35.23 -6.75
N LEU A 148 15.08 -35.29 -6.18
CA LEU A 148 15.44 -36.31 -5.19
C LEU A 148 14.77 -36.07 -3.82
N PHE A 149 14.70 -34.81 -3.37
CA PHE A 149 13.93 -34.38 -2.19
C PHE A 149 13.53 -32.92 -2.33
N THR A 150 12.41 -32.53 -1.73
CA THR A 150 11.95 -31.14 -1.75
C THR A 150 12.70 -30.34 -0.68
N ALA A 151 13.70 -29.56 -1.08
CA ALA A 151 14.38 -28.61 -0.20
C ALA A 151 13.78 -27.20 -0.33
N THR A 152 13.45 -26.56 0.79
CA THR A 152 13.00 -25.17 0.80
C THR A 152 14.17 -24.24 0.48
N ARG A 153 14.04 -23.45 -0.61
CA ARG A 153 15.12 -22.54 -1.03
C ARG A 153 15.23 -21.36 -0.08
N ASP A 154 16.43 -21.14 0.43
CA ASP A 154 16.74 -19.96 1.23
C ASP A 154 17.40 -18.85 0.41
N PHE A 155 16.58 -18.05 -0.27
CA PHE A 155 17.04 -16.87 -1.01
C PHE A 155 17.67 -15.78 -0.11
N ARG A 156 17.67 -15.91 1.23
CA ARG A 156 18.39 -14.98 2.11
C ARG A 156 19.90 -15.11 1.93
N ARG A 157 20.40 -16.30 1.60
CA ARG A 157 21.83 -16.56 1.37
C ARG A 157 22.33 -16.21 -0.03
N PHE A 158 21.48 -15.62 -0.87
CA PHE A 158 21.88 -15.22 -2.22
C PHE A 158 22.98 -14.14 -2.18
N ASP A 159 24.18 -14.56 -2.57
CA ASP A 159 25.29 -13.72 -3.02
C ASP A 159 25.19 -13.47 -4.53
N ARG A 160 25.36 -12.22 -4.97
CA ARG A 160 25.29 -11.86 -6.37
C ARG A 160 26.55 -12.26 -7.14
N GLU A 161 27.73 -12.20 -6.53
CA GLU A 161 28.99 -12.48 -7.22
C GLU A 161 29.12 -13.98 -7.49
N LEU A 162 28.66 -14.80 -6.53
CA LEU A 162 28.78 -16.25 -6.60
C LEU A 162 27.62 -16.92 -7.33
N HIS A 163 26.40 -16.39 -7.23
CA HIS A 163 25.20 -17.11 -7.68
C HIS A 163 24.46 -16.46 -8.84
N ALA A 164 24.84 -15.27 -9.31
CA ALA A 164 24.10 -14.60 -10.38
C ALA A 164 24.42 -15.21 -11.76
N ASP A 165 23.53 -16.07 -12.23
CA ASP A 165 23.47 -16.47 -13.63
C ASP A 165 22.50 -15.55 -14.40
N LEU A 166 23.08 -14.63 -15.16
CA LEU A 166 22.31 -13.70 -15.99
C LEU A 166 21.86 -14.30 -17.33
N ALA A 167 22.42 -15.44 -17.71
CA ALA A 167 22.13 -16.16 -18.94
C ALA A 167 21.00 -17.20 -18.75
N ASN A 168 20.59 -17.47 -17.50
CA ASN A 168 19.48 -18.37 -17.20
C ASN A 168 18.24 -18.05 -18.08
N PRO A 169 17.74 -19.00 -18.89
CA PRO A 169 16.62 -18.77 -19.81
C PRO A 169 15.34 -18.28 -19.13
N TRP A 170 15.07 -18.73 -17.90
CA TRP A 170 13.90 -18.30 -17.13
C TRP A 170 14.04 -16.87 -16.64
N LEU A 171 15.25 -16.45 -16.24
CA LEU A 171 15.51 -15.06 -15.89
C LEU A 171 15.37 -14.13 -17.11
N VAL A 172 15.83 -14.55 -18.29
CA VAL A 172 15.67 -13.78 -19.53
C VAL A 172 14.18 -13.60 -19.86
N ARG A 173 13.39 -14.68 -19.81
CA ARG A 173 11.93 -14.64 -20.00
C ARG A 173 11.23 -13.76 -18.96
N ALA A 174 11.61 -13.87 -17.68
CA ALA A 174 11.04 -13.06 -16.61
C ALA A 174 11.34 -11.56 -16.76
N ARG A 175 12.51 -11.19 -17.29
CA ARG A 175 12.83 -9.79 -17.61
C ARG A 175 11.95 -9.24 -18.73
N GLN A 176 11.67 -10.04 -19.76
CA GLN A 176 10.75 -9.67 -20.83
C GLN A 176 9.33 -9.51 -20.30
N ALA A 177 8.84 -10.47 -19.50
CA ALA A 177 7.53 -10.40 -18.86
C ALA A 177 7.41 -9.20 -17.91
N ALA A 178 8.44 -8.91 -17.10
CA ALA A 178 8.49 -7.75 -16.22
C ALA A 178 8.48 -6.43 -16.99
N ARG A 179 9.12 -6.37 -18.16
CA ARG A 179 9.06 -5.19 -19.03
C ARG A 179 7.66 -4.98 -19.58
N ALA A 180 7.04 -6.01 -20.15
CA ALA A 180 5.68 -5.93 -20.68
C ALA A 180 4.68 -5.54 -19.58
N LEU A 181 4.78 -6.16 -18.40
CA LEU A 181 3.94 -5.84 -17.24
C LEU A 181 4.21 -4.42 -16.74
N GLY A 182 5.47 -3.98 -16.71
CA GLY A 182 5.84 -2.65 -16.30
C GLY A 182 5.36 -1.56 -17.24
N GLU A 183 5.39 -1.81 -18.55
CA GLU A 183 4.81 -0.93 -19.57
C GLU A 183 3.29 -0.86 -19.41
N ALA A 184 2.62 -2.00 -19.26
CA ALA A 184 1.18 -2.08 -19.06
C ALA A 184 0.69 -1.49 -17.73
N ARG A 185 1.52 -1.48 -16.67
CA ARG A 185 1.17 -0.97 -15.33
C ARG A 185 1.81 0.37 -14.99
N GLY A 186 2.51 1.00 -15.93
CA GLY A 186 3.14 2.31 -15.73
C GLY A 186 4.27 2.34 -14.71
N TRP A 187 5.02 1.25 -14.58
CA TRP A 187 6.11 1.16 -13.61
C TRP A 187 7.17 2.25 -13.84
N SER A 188 7.59 2.88 -12.75
CA SER A 188 8.76 3.75 -12.80
C SER A 188 10.03 2.93 -13.06
N ARG A 189 11.07 3.57 -13.60
CA ARG A 189 12.40 2.94 -13.77
C ARG A 189 12.95 2.29 -12.51
N TRP A 190 12.60 2.83 -11.33
CA TRP A 190 13.04 2.31 -10.04
C TRP A 190 12.33 1.00 -9.70
N ILE A 191 11.01 0.95 -9.92
CA ILE A 191 10.23 -0.28 -9.73
C ILE A 191 10.73 -1.36 -10.67
N ALA A 192 10.91 -1.04 -11.96
CA ALA A 192 11.45 -1.98 -12.93
C ALA A 192 12.85 -2.50 -12.54
N SER A 193 13.72 -1.62 -12.05
CA SER A 193 15.05 -1.99 -11.57
C SER A 193 15.00 -2.88 -10.32
N ASP A 194 14.12 -2.59 -9.36
CA ASP A 194 14.01 -3.36 -8.12
C ASP A 194 13.37 -4.74 -8.39
N VAL A 195 12.37 -4.81 -9.28
CA VAL A 195 11.81 -6.09 -9.76
C VAL A 195 12.89 -6.89 -10.49
N ASN A 196 13.67 -6.28 -11.38
CA ASN A 196 14.78 -6.98 -12.05
C ASN A 196 15.80 -7.53 -11.03
N ARG A 197 16.13 -6.77 -9.99
CA ARG A 197 17.05 -7.24 -8.94
C ARG A 197 16.44 -8.41 -8.16
N ALA A 198 15.14 -8.38 -7.88
CA ALA A 198 14.43 -9.47 -7.24
C ALA A 198 14.40 -10.74 -8.12
N LEU A 199 14.15 -10.59 -9.42
CA LEU A 199 14.16 -11.70 -10.37
C LEU A 199 15.54 -12.36 -10.46
N VAL A 200 16.64 -11.59 -10.45
CA VAL A 200 18.00 -12.16 -10.39
C VAL A 200 18.19 -13.05 -9.16
N ILE A 201 17.73 -12.62 -7.99
CA ILE A 201 17.87 -13.40 -6.75
C ILE A 201 17.13 -14.74 -6.85
N VAL A 202 15.96 -14.72 -7.48
CA VAL A 202 15.03 -15.86 -7.45
C VAL A 202 15.27 -16.83 -8.60
N LEU A 203 15.69 -16.34 -9.77
CA LEU A 203 15.75 -17.12 -11.00
C LEU A 203 17.15 -17.50 -11.47
N SER A 204 18.22 -16.98 -10.86
CA SER A 204 19.58 -17.33 -11.30
C SER A 204 19.87 -18.84 -11.17
N GLY A 205 19.43 -19.47 -10.07
CA GLY A 205 19.57 -20.91 -9.85
C GLY A 205 18.29 -21.71 -10.11
N PHE A 206 17.38 -21.20 -10.95
CA PHE A 206 16.09 -21.84 -11.19
C PHE A 206 16.16 -22.83 -12.35
N HIS A 207 15.53 -23.99 -12.17
CA HIS A 207 15.49 -25.10 -13.12
C HIS A 207 14.02 -25.45 -13.44
N ASP A 208 13.78 -26.05 -14.59
CA ASP A 208 12.43 -26.38 -15.05
C ASP A 208 11.76 -27.46 -14.15
N GLY A 209 10.44 -27.41 -14.04
CA GLY A 209 9.64 -28.34 -13.22
C GLY A 209 9.45 -27.94 -11.75
N GLU A 210 10.00 -26.80 -11.31
CA GLU A 210 9.90 -26.35 -9.93
C GLU A 210 9.01 -25.09 -9.79
N SER A 211 8.28 -24.96 -8.68
CA SER A 211 7.52 -23.74 -8.37
C SER A 211 8.18 -22.95 -7.25
N ILE A 212 8.26 -21.63 -7.41
CA ILE A 212 8.78 -20.72 -6.40
C ILE A 212 7.68 -20.37 -5.41
N ARG A 213 7.90 -20.66 -4.13
CA ARG A 213 6.91 -20.44 -3.08
C ARG A 213 6.94 -19.01 -2.53
N TYR A 214 5.78 -18.49 -2.11
CA TYR A 214 5.71 -17.18 -1.46
C TYR A 214 6.54 -17.14 -0.16
N SER A 215 6.53 -18.21 0.62
CA SER A 215 7.30 -18.33 1.87
C SER A 215 8.82 -18.23 1.66
N GLU A 216 9.32 -18.67 0.50
CA GLU A 216 10.73 -18.58 0.12
C GLU A 216 11.08 -17.16 -0.34
N LEU A 217 10.24 -16.60 -1.22
CA LEU A 217 10.40 -15.27 -1.82
C LEU A 217 10.33 -14.14 -0.76
N PHE A 218 9.34 -14.19 0.12
CA PHE A 218 8.95 -13.06 0.97
C PHE A 218 10.06 -12.62 1.94
N PRO A 219 10.68 -13.49 2.76
CA PRO A 219 11.71 -13.09 3.70
C PRO A 219 12.91 -12.46 3.00
N ALA A 220 13.38 -13.09 1.92
CA ALA A 220 14.58 -12.68 1.19
C ALA A 220 14.44 -11.33 0.49
N LEU A 221 13.28 -11.08 -0.11
CA LEU A 221 13.00 -9.80 -0.77
C LEU A 221 12.66 -8.70 0.25
N ARG A 222 11.91 -9.03 1.31
CA ARG A 222 11.53 -8.06 2.35
C ARG A 222 12.73 -7.47 3.07
N VAL A 223 13.70 -8.31 3.47
CA VAL A 223 14.95 -7.86 4.12
C VAL A 223 15.75 -6.92 3.21
N ARG A 224 15.70 -7.13 1.90
CA ARG A 224 16.40 -6.30 0.90
C ARG A 224 15.58 -5.09 0.44
N GLY A 225 14.37 -4.90 0.97
CA GLY A 225 13.46 -3.82 0.58
C GLY A 225 12.97 -3.92 -0.87
N LEU A 226 12.93 -5.13 -1.43
CA LEU A 226 12.54 -5.41 -2.81
C LEU A 226 11.02 -5.68 -2.94
N PRO A 227 10.41 -5.41 -4.10
CA PRO A 227 8.96 -5.49 -4.28
C PRO A 227 8.46 -6.94 -4.41
N VAL A 228 8.10 -7.56 -3.29
CA VAL A 228 7.60 -8.95 -3.24
C VAL A 228 6.42 -9.16 -4.18
N VAL A 229 5.36 -8.37 -4.04
CA VAL A 229 4.09 -8.56 -4.77
C VAL A 229 4.29 -8.45 -6.28
N ARG A 230 5.06 -7.46 -6.75
CA ARG A 230 5.32 -7.27 -8.18
C ARG A 230 6.21 -8.36 -8.76
N THR A 231 7.14 -8.87 -7.95
CA THR A 231 7.98 -10.00 -8.36
C THR A 231 7.13 -11.27 -8.47
N ALA A 232 6.25 -11.52 -7.49
CA ALA A 232 5.30 -12.62 -7.53
C ALA A 232 4.37 -12.52 -8.76
N GLU A 233 3.85 -11.33 -9.09
CA GLU A 233 3.01 -11.11 -10.29
C GLU A 233 3.74 -11.45 -11.61
N VAL A 234 5.04 -11.17 -11.71
CA VAL A 234 5.85 -11.57 -12.88
C VAL A 234 6.02 -13.09 -12.94
N LEU A 235 6.32 -13.72 -11.80
CA LEU A 235 6.52 -15.17 -11.71
C LEU A 235 5.21 -15.93 -11.98
N ASP A 236 4.09 -15.43 -11.47
CA ASP A 236 2.74 -15.94 -11.67
C ASP A 236 2.34 -15.91 -13.15
N ARG A 237 2.63 -14.80 -13.83
CA ARG A 237 2.40 -14.68 -15.29
C ARG A 237 3.21 -15.68 -16.12
N LEU A 238 4.32 -16.20 -15.58
CA LEU A 238 5.13 -17.24 -16.21
C LEU A 238 4.78 -18.66 -15.74
N GLY A 239 3.79 -18.81 -14.85
CA GLY A 239 3.44 -20.10 -14.25
C GLY A 239 4.48 -20.65 -13.27
N LEU A 240 5.41 -19.81 -12.78
CA LEU A 240 6.52 -20.22 -11.92
C LEU A 240 6.26 -19.99 -10.43
N PHE A 241 5.11 -19.43 -10.06
CA PHE A 241 4.81 -19.00 -8.71
C PHE A 241 3.75 -19.89 -8.05
N ALA A 242 4.03 -20.33 -6.83
CA ALA A 242 3.07 -20.99 -5.96
C ALA A 242 2.82 -20.13 -4.72
N ASP A 243 1.58 -19.69 -4.53
CA ASP A 243 1.18 -19.02 -3.31
C ASP A 243 0.92 -20.05 -2.19
N ASP A 244 1.99 -20.48 -1.53
CA ASP A 244 1.97 -21.45 -0.43
C ASP A 244 1.58 -20.83 0.92
N ARG A 245 1.14 -19.56 0.93
CA ARG A 245 0.54 -19.00 2.14
C ARG A 245 -0.69 -19.85 2.44
N ALA A 246 -0.66 -20.60 3.56
CA ALA A 246 -1.90 -21.06 4.20
C ALA A 246 -2.84 -19.85 4.16
N PRO A 247 -4.01 -19.96 3.48
CA PRO A 247 -4.88 -18.84 3.24
C PRO A 247 -4.97 -18.07 4.54
N ALA A 248 -4.72 -16.75 4.53
CA ALA A 248 -4.62 -16.00 5.79
C ALA A 248 -5.83 -16.19 6.71
N VAL A 249 -6.94 -16.65 6.12
CA VAL A 249 -8.15 -17.21 6.74
C VAL A 249 -7.87 -18.42 7.63
N ASP A 250 -7.23 -19.50 7.16
CA ASP A 250 -7.08 -20.74 7.94
C ASP A 250 -6.19 -20.52 9.17
N ARG A 251 -5.02 -19.90 9.03
CA ARG A 251 -4.18 -19.52 10.19
C ARG A 251 -4.84 -18.50 11.13
N TRP A 252 -5.74 -17.69 10.62
CA TRP A 252 -6.54 -16.80 11.47
C TRP A 252 -7.61 -17.59 12.20
N LEU A 253 -8.24 -18.57 11.55
CA LEU A 253 -9.27 -19.42 12.10
C LEU A 253 -8.70 -20.34 13.19
N GLU A 254 -7.61 -21.06 12.91
CA GLU A 254 -6.89 -21.88 13.89
C GLU A 254 -6.60 -21.09 15.17
N ARG A 255 -5.94 -19.93 15.06
CA ARG A 255 -5.65 -19.08 16.22
C ARG A 255 -6.90 -18.52 16.93
N LYS A 256 -8.02 -18.39 16.22
CA LYS A 256 -9.26 -17.86 16.80
C LYS A 256 -10.10 -18.94 17.47
N LEU A 257 -9.93 -20.19 17.07
CA LEU A 257 -10.61 -21.34 17.64
C LEU A 257 -9.75 -22.11 18.65
N ASP A 258 -8.47 -21.75 18.77
CA ASP A 258 -7.57 -22.27 19.80
C ASP A 258 -8.17 -22.14 21.20
N GLY A 259 -8.09 -23.23 21.98
CA GLY A 259 -8.69 -23.35 23.30
C GLY A 259 -10.18 -23.72 23.33
N MET A 260 -10.86 -23.90 22.18
CA MET A 260 -12.25 -24.38 22.15
C MET A 260 -12.32 -25.92 22.08
N PRO A 261 -13.24 -26.57 22.82
CA PRO A 261 -13.54 -27.99 22.69
C PRO A 261 -13.93 -28.38 21.26
N PRO A 262 -13.66 -29.62 20.81
CA PRO A 262 -13.94 -30.06 19.44
C PRO A 262 -15.40 -29.83 19.00
N GLY A 263 -16.35 -29.93 19.92
CA GLY A 263 -17.77 -29.71 19.66
C GLY A 263 -18.12 -28.27 19.31
N ILE A 264 -17.57 -27.30 20.04
CA ILE A 264 -17.72 -25.86 19.76
C ILE A 264 -16.89 -25.48 18.53
N HIS A 265 -15.64 -25.94 18.46
CA HIS A 265 -14.70 -25.66 17.37
C HIS A 265 -15.32 -25.96 16.00
N ARG A 266 -15.81 -27.20 15.79
CA ARG A 266 -16.39 -27.63 14.51
C ARG A 266 -17.60 -26.79 14.08
N ALA A 267 -18.46 -26.42 15.01
CA ALA A 267 -19.65 -25.63 14.71
C ALA A 267 -19.30 -24.18 14.33
N VAL A 268 -18.34 -23.57 15.04
CA VAL A 268 -17.88 -22.21 14.75
C VAL A 268 -17.07 -22.16 13.46
N GLU A 269 -16.20 -23.13 13.19
CA GLU A 269 -15.47 -23.26 11.94
C GLU A 269 -16.42 -23.36 10.73
N ALA A 270 -17.39 -24.28 10.77
CA ALA A 270 -18.36 -24.47 9.70
C ALA A 270 -19.16 -23.18 9.42
N TRP A 271 -19.55 -22.48 10.48
CA TRP A 271 -20.23 -21.19 10.39
C TRP A 271 -19.34 -20.13 9.73
N VAL A 272 -18.09 -19.98 10.15
CA VAL A 272 -17.15 -18.99 9.61
C VAL A 272 -16.85 -19.27 8.14
N ARG A 273 -16.60 -20.53 7.76
CA ARG A 273 -16.39 -20.91 6.35
C ARG A 273 -17.61 -20.59 5.50
N THR A 274 -18.81 -20.92 5.97
CA THR A 274 -20.07 -20.55 5.28
C THR A 274 -20.26 -19.04 5.14
N LEU A 275 -19.79 -18.24 6.10
CA LEU A 275 -19.80 -16.77 5.96
C LEU A 275 -18.80 -16.28 4.90
N LEU A 276 -17.66 -16.94 4.73
CA LEU A 276 -16.61 -16.53 3.80
C LEU A 276 -16.86 -17.00 2.37
N ASP A 277 -17.37 -18.21 2.22
CA ASP A 277 -17.54 -18.88 0.92
C ASP A 277 -18.97 -18.77 0.39
N GLY A 278 -19.90 -18.34 1.25
CA GLY A 278 -21.32 -18.38 0.96
C GLY A 278 -21.91 -19.76 1.22
N GLY A 279 -23.24 -19.84 1.13
CA GLY A 279 -23.96 -21.10 1.19
C GLY A 279 -24.93 -21.24 0.02
N PRO A 280 -25.64 -22.37 -0.10
CA PRO A 280 -26.50 -22.66 -1.26
C PRO A 280 -27.57 -21.61 -1.59
N ARG A 281 -27.92 -20.76 -0.62
CA ARG A 281 -28.92 -19.68 -0.74
C ARG A 281 -28.42 -18.35 -0.13
N SER A 282 -27.13 -18.16 -0.01
CA SER A 282 -26.57 -16.97 0.65
C SER A 282 -25.22 -16.62 0.06
N GLU A 283 -25.09 -15.38 -0.42
CA GLU A 283 -23.81 -14.88 -0.92
C GLU A 283 -22.75 -14.81 0.19
N PRO A 284 -21.46 -14.94 -0.17
CA PRO A 284 -20.34 -14.64 0.69
C PRO A 284 -20.50 -13.30 1.42
N ARG A 285 -20.27 -13.31 2.74
CA ARG A 285 -20.13 -12.06 3.50
C ARG A 285 -18.73 -11.49 3.29
N SER A 286 -18.63 -10.17 3.45
CA SER A 286 -17.32 -9.52 3.41
C SER A 286 -16.42 -10.07 4.51
N ARG A 287 -15.14 -10.33 4.19
CA ARG A 287 -14.14 -10.82 5.17
C ARG A 287 -14.11 -9.98 6.45
N HIS A 288 -14.25 -8.66 6.31
CA HIS A 288 -14.28 -7.75 7.45
C HIS A 288 -15.45 -8.03 8.40
N THR A 289 -16.64 -8.31 7.85
CA THR A 289 -17.82 -8.67 8.65
C THR A 289 -17.60 -9.99 9.37
N THR A 290 -17.07 -11.00 8.69
CA THR A 290 -16.79 -12.30 9.30
C THR A 290 -15.76 -12.19 10.42
N TRP A 291 -14.69 -11.41 10.21
CA TRP A 291 -13.68 -11.16 11.24
C TRP A 291 -14.24 -10.39 12.43
N ALA A 292 -15.09 -9.39 12.19
CA ALA A 292 -15.75 -8.64 13.25
C ALA A 292 -16.70 -9.52 14.06
N TYR A 293 -17.47 -10.39 13.40
CA TYR A 293 -18.38 -11.31 14.08
C TYR A 293 -17.63 -12.30 14.96
N LEU A 294 -16.67 -13.04 14.41
CA LEU A 294 -15.89 -13.98 15.21
C LEU A 294 -15.09 -13.28 16.30
N GLY A 295 -14.48 -12.13 15.99
CA GLY A 295 -13.73 -11.34 16.97
C GLY A 295 -14.59 -10.87 18.15
N GLU A 296 -15.84 -10.50 17.91
CA GLU A 296 -16.76 -10.05 18.97
C GLU A 296 -17.21 -11.21 19.88
N ILE A 297 -17.48 -12.39 19.33
CA ILE A 297 -18.03 -13.51 20.11
C ILE A 297 -16.95 -14.50 20.59
N GLN A 298 -15.70 -14.41 20.11
CA GLN A 298 -14.64 -15.33 20.52
C GLN A 298 -14.44 -15.37 22.05
N PRO A 299 -14.34 -14.23 22.79
CA PRO A 299 -14.15 -14.30 24.24
C PRO A 299 -15.30 -15.03 24.94
N VAL A 300 -16.53 -14.84 24.46
CA VAL A 300 -17.73 -15.53 24.97
C VAL A 300 -17.64 -17.03 24.71
N LEU A 301 -17.23 -17.43 23.51
CA LEU A 301 -17.08 -18.84 23.15
C LEU A 301 -16.00 -19.52 24.00
N LEU A 302 -14.89 -18.83 24.30
CA LEU A 302 -13.84 -19.32 25.20
C LEU A 302 -14.31 -19.42 26.66
N GLU A 303 -15.11 -18.45 27.13
CA GLU A 303 -15.73 -18.53 28.45
C GLU A 303 -16.67 -19.74 28.54
N TRP A 304 -17.55 -19.94 27.57
CA TRP A 304 -18.42 -21.12 27.53
C TRP A 304 -17.65 -22.43 27.38
N SER A 305 -16.49 -22.41 26.71
CA SER A 305 -15.62 -23.57 26.57
C SER A 305 -15.06 -24.10 27.90
N SER A 306 -15.09 -23.29 28.96
CA SER A 306 -14.76 -23.76 30.33
C SER A 306 -15.92 -24.50 31.02
N ARG A 307 -17.13 -24.42 30.47
CA ARG A 307 -18.37 -24.98 31.06
C ARG A 307 -19.02 -26.05 30.19
N TYR A 308 -18.83 -25.99 28.87
CA TYR A 308 -19.56 -26.80 27.89
C TYR A 308 -18.64 -27.33 26.78
N ASP A 309 -18.90 -28.55 26.33
CA ASP A 309 -18.18 -29.18 25.21
C ASP A 309 -18.84 -28.88 23.85
N HIS A 310 -20.14 -28.55 23.85
CA HIS A 310 -20.93 -28.30 22.66
C HIS A 310 -21.81 -27.05 22.75
N LEU A 311 -22.00 -26.36 21.61
CA LEU A 311 -22.94 -25.24 21.51
C LEU A 311 -24.40 -25.61 21.83
N ARG A 312 -24.76 -26.90 21.82
CA ARG A 312 -26.11 -27.38 22.13
C ARG A 312 -26.47 -27.22 23.62
N GLU A 313 -25.47 -27.07 24.48
CA GLU A 313 -25.62 -26.92 25.93
C GLU A 313 -25.86 -25.46 26.34
N VAL A 314 -25.53 -24.51 25.46
CA VAL A 314 -25.72 -23.08 25.72
C VAL A 314 -27.20 -22.75 25.83
N THR A 315 -27.58 -22.17 26.96
CA THR A 315 -28.97 -21.85 27.32
C THR A 315 -29.37 -20.45 26.87
N ARG A 316 -30.66 -20.12 26.99
CA ARG A 316 -31.15 -18.77 26.71
C ARG A 316 -30.63 -17.78 27.75
N GLU A 317 -30.49 -18.22 28.99
CA GLU A 317 -29.98 -17.47 30.14
C GLU A 317 -28.52 -17.07 29.92
N ASP A 318 -27.69 -17.97 29.36
CA ASP A 318 -26.32 -17.66 28.95
C ASP A 318 -26.27 -16.52 27.92
N ILE A 319 -27.16 -16.52 26.93
CA ILE A 319 -27.22 -15.44 25.93
C ILE A 319 -27.64 -14.11 26.57
N ILE A 320 -28.55 -14.16 27.55
CA ILE A 320 -28.97 -12.97 28.29
C ILE A 320 -27.83 -12.40 29.14
N ALA A 321 -27.09 -13.25 29.85
CA ALA A 321 -25.94 -12.83 30.64
C ALA A 321 -24.89 -12.11 29.77
N VAL A 322 -24.55 -12.72 28.63
CA VAL A 322 -23.57 -12.18 27.68
C VAL A 322 -24.06 -10.88 26.99
N ARG A 323 -25.37 -10.76 26.75
CA ARG A 323 -26.01 -9.53 26.26
C ARG A 323 -25.81 -8.41 27.28
N ASP A 324 -26.09 -8.70 28.54
CA ASP A 324 -26.14 -7.68 29.59
C ASP A 324 -24.74 -7.23 30.02
N ALA A 325 -23.74 -8.09 29.86
CA ALA A 325 -22.32 -7.79 30.04
C ALA A 325 -21.71 -6.82 28.98
N ALA A 326 -22.45 -6.43 27.93
CA ALA A 326 -22.02 -5.43 26.96
C ALA A 326 -23.00 -4.26 26.88
N THR A 327 -22.51 -3.12 26.39
CA THR A 327 -23.32 -1.90 26.20
C THR A 327 -23.24 -1.38 24.76
N GLY A 328 -24.18 -0.51 24.39
CA GLY A 328 -24.17 0.21 23.11
C GLY A 328 -24.03 -0.68 21.87
N LYS A 329 -23.13 -0.26 20.96
CA LYS A 329 -22.83 -0.93 19.67
C LYS A 329 -22.26 -2.33 19.85
N GLN A 330 -21.53 -2.56 20.94
CA GLN A 330 -20.93 -3.86 21.23
C GLN A 330 -22.01 -4.89 21.55
N ARG A 331 -22.98 -4.54 22.42
CA ARG A 331 -24.14 -5.39 22.72
C ARG A 331 -24.90 -5.78 21.45
N GLU A 332 -25.19 -4.80 20.58
CA GLU A 332 -25.88 -5.05 19.31
C GLU A 332 -25.09 -6.03 18.43
N SER A 333 -23.80 -5.73 18.20
CA SER A 333 -22.92 -6.53 17.34
C SER A 333 -22.77 -7.96 17.85
N ARG A 334 -22.65 -8.14 19.17
CA ARG A 334 -22.55 -9.43 19.83
C ARG A 334 -23.80 -10.27 19.62
N ILE A 335 -24.99 -9.72 19.85
CA ILE A 335 -26.25 -10.45 19.66
C ILE A 335 -26.50 -10.77 18.19
N VAL A 336 -26.14 -9.87 17.28
CA VAL A 336 -26.23 -10.13 15.83
C VAL A 336 -25.30 -11.29 15.42
N ALA A 337 -24.06 -11.29 15.91
CA ALA A 337 -23.09 -12.36 15.64
C ALA A 337 -23.52 -13.70 16.26
N LEU A 338 -23.94 -13.73 17.52
CA LEU A 338 -24.47 -14.94 18.19
C LEU A 338 -25.70 -15.49 17.46
N ARG A 339 -26.64 -14.62 17.05
CA ARG A 339 -27.81 -15.04 16.27
C ARG A 339 -27.41 -15.63 14.93
N SER A 340 -26.40 -15.07 14.26
CA SER A 340 -25.86 -15.61 13.02
C SER A 340 -25.32 -17.04 13.23
N LEU A 341 -24.51 -17.24 14.27
CA LEU A 341 -23.95 -18.54 14.65
C LEU A 341 -25.04 -19.56 14.99
N PHE A 342 -25.93 -19.27 15.95
CA PHE A 342 -26.94 -20.23 16.39
C PHE A 342 -28.01 -20.51 15.32
N ARG A 343 -28.29 -19.56 14.42
CA ARG A 343 -29.14 -19.82 13.24
C ARG A 343 -28.46 -20.78 12.27
N HIS A 344 -27.16 -20.60 12.02
CA HIS A 344 -26.38 -21.52 11.20
C HIS A 344 -26.35 -22.93 11.81
N ALA A 345 -25.99 -23.03 13.09
CA ALA A 345 -25.93 -24.31 13.79
C ALA A 345 -27.29 -25.02 13.80
N LYS A 346 -28.40 -24.28 13.99
CA LYS A 346 -29.75 -24.86 13.92
C LYS A 346 -30.10 -25.34 12.51
N LYS A 347 -29.75 -24.57 11.48
CA LYS A 347 -30.01 -24.91 10.07
C LYS A 347 -29.28 -26.19 9.65
N ASN A 348 -28.07 -26.42 10.17
CA ASN A 348 -27.24 -27.58 9.84
C ASN A 348 -27.37 -28.74 10.84
N GLY A 349 -28.42 -28.74 11.68
CA GLY A 349 -28.70 -29.84 12.61
C GLY A 349 -27.69 -30.00 13.76
N GLN A 350 -26.80 -29.03 13.98
CA GLN A 350 -25.78 -29.07 15.05
C GLN A 350 -26.37 -28.78 16.44
N ILE A 351 -27.53 -28.12 16.49
CA ILE A 351 -28.29 -27.85 17.72
C ILE A 351 -29.78 -28.13 17.52
N PHE A 352 -30.47 -28.52 18.60
CA PHE A 352 -31.91 -28.76 18.57
C PHE A 352 -32.75 -27.50 18.78
N ARG A 353 -32.35 -26.62 19.69
CA ARG A 353 -33.05 -25.37 20.00
C ARG A 353 -32.11 -24.20 19.80
N ASN A 354 -32.61 -23.10 19.24
CA ASN A 354 -31.82 -21.88 19.07
C ASN A 354 -32.04 -20.96 20.30
N PRO A 355 -31.03 -20.78 21.17
CA PRO A 355 -31.17 -20.00 22.40
C PRO A 355 -31.34 -18.49 22.15
N THR A 356 -31.11 -18.03 20.90
CA THR A 356 -31.23 -16.61 20.54
C THR A 356 -32.63 -16.18 20.09
N ILE A 357 -33.59 -17.13 20.06
CA ILE A 357 -34.98 -16.88 19.67
C ILE A 357 -35.63 -15.89 20.66
N ARG A 358 -36.41 -14.94 20.13
CA ARG A 358 -37.14 -13.90 20.90
C ARG A 358 -36.26 -12.99 21.78
N ILE A 359 -34.93 -13.04 21.65
CA ILE A 359 -34.05 -12.04 22.29
C ILE A 359 -34.09 -10.76 21.47
N ARG A 360 -34.49 -9.64 22.06
CA ARG A 360 -34.53 -8.36 21.34
C ARG A 360 -33.11 -7.91 21.04
N VAL A 361 -32.82 -7.61 19.77
CA VAL A 361 -31.61 -6.84 19.42
C VAL A 361 -31.95 -5.40 19.71
N PRO A 362 -31.27 -4.71 20.64
CA PRO A 362 -31.47 -3.29 20.82
C PRO A 362 -31.06 -2.61 19.52
N ARG A 363 -32.03 -2.05 18.78
CA ARG A 363 -31.71 -1.17 17.66
C ARG A 363 -31.24 0.12 18.29
N GLN A 364 -29.96 0.44 18.16
CA GLN A 364 -29.48 1.76 18.54
C GLN A 364 -30.27 2.76 17.70
N THR A 365 -31.02 3.65 18.35
CA THR A 365 -31.48 4.87 17.71
C THR A 365 -30.19 5.61 17.37
N GLY A 366 -29.80 5.60 16.09
CA GLY A 366 -28.60 6.30 15.67
C GLY A 366 -28.70 7.73 16.18
N GLY A 367 -27.64 8.25 16.82
CA GLY A 367 -27.61 9.65 17.21
C GLY A 367 -28.00 10.48 16.00
N VAL A 368 -28.98 11.37 16.18
CA VAL A 368 -29.42 12.29 15.13
C VAL A 368 -28.17 13.02 14.67
N LEU A 369 -27.78 12.81 13.41
CA LEU A 369 -26.66 13.55 12.84
C LEU A 369 -27.13 15.00 12.73
N GLN A 370 -26.68 15.83 13.66
CA GLN A 370 -26.95 17.25 13.64
C GLN A 370 -26.24 17.88 12.45
N ALA A 371 -26.93 18.84 11.84
CA ALA A 371 -26.40 19.59 10.72
C ALA A 371 -25.05 20.24 11.09
N LEU A 372 -24.12 20.27 10.15
CA LEU A 372 -22.86 20.99 10.29
C LEU A 372 -23.14 22.49 10.31
N VAL A 373 -22.47 23.21 11.22
CA VAL A 373 -22.50 24.67 11.18
C VAL A 373 -21.63 25.14 10.01
N GLN A 374 -21.98 26.26 9.37
CA GLN A 374 -21.24 26.79 8.22
C GLN A 374 -19.73 26.92 8.48
N ALA A 375 -19.32 27.29 9.69
CA ALA A 375 -17.91 27.35 10.10
C ALA A 375 -17.18 26.00 9.99
N ASP A 376 -17.84 24.88 10.31
CA ASP A 376 -17.26 23.54 10.17
C ASP A 376 -17.10 23.14 8.69
N ILE A 377 -18.02 23.62 7.83
CA ILE A 377 -17.97 23.41 6.38
C ILE A 377 -16.81 24.24 5.79
N ASP A 378 -16.70 25.51 6.17
CA ASP A 378 -15.64 26.40 5.72
C ASP A 378 -14.26 25.90 6.16
N GLU A 379 -14.13 25.39 7.39
CA GLU A 379 -12.90 24.75 7.86
C GLU A 379 -12.53 23.53 7.01
N ALA A 380 -13.51 22.68 6.68
CA ALA A 380 -13.29 21.50 5.83
C ALA A 380 -12.86 21.88 4.41
N VAL A 381 -13.47 22.91 3.83
CA VAL A 381 -13.12 23.46 2.51
C VAL A 381 -11.72 24.10 2.54
N ALA A 382 -11.41 24.89 3.57
CA ALA A 382 -10.09 25.51 3.74
C ALA A 382 -8.98 24.45 3.95
N ALA A 383 -9.27 23.37 4.66
CA ALA A 383 -8.34 22.25 4.85
C ALA A 383 -8.09 21.44 3.56
N ALA A 384 -9.01 21.51 2.58
CA ALA A 384 -8.93 20.84 1.28
C ALA A 384 -7.93 21.51 0.32
N SER A 385 -6.66 21.55 0.72
CA SER A 385 -5.58 22.23 0.00
C SER A 385 -5.05 21.46 -1.22
N THR A 386 -5.31 20.15 -1.31
CA THR A 386 -4.81 19.30 -2.40
C THR A 386 -5.94 18.82 -3.32
N PRO A 387 -5.70 18.64 -4.63
CA PRO A 387 -6.74 18.28 -5.60
C PRO A 387 -7.52 17.00 -5.25
N ASP A 388 -6.83 15.99 -4.68
CA ASP A 388 -7.47 14.76 -4.19
C ASP A 388 -8.45 15.02 -3.05
N VAL A 389 -8.07 15.87 -2.08
CA VAL A 389 -8.91 16.18 -0.92
C VAL A 389 -10.13 17.01 -1.35
N ARG A 390 -9.94 17.99 -2.24
CA ARG A 390 -11.06 18.77 -2.81
C ARG A 390 -12.10 17.88 -3.48
N LEU A 391 -11.66 16.93 -4.30
CA LEU A 391 -12.56 16.00 -4.97
C LEU A 391 -13.25 15.07 -3.97
N ILE A 392 -12.55 14.55 -2.95
CA ILE A 392 -13.16 13.72 -1.89
C ILE A 392 -14.27 14.49 -1.16
N VAL A 393 -14.03 15.76 -0.80
CA VAL A 393 -15.00 16.61 -0.11
C VAL A 393 -16.20 16.90 -1.01
N ALA A 394 -16.00 17.27 -2.28
CA ALA A 394 -17.08 17.52 -3.23
C ALA A 394 -17.97 16.29 -3.44
N LEU A 395 -17.37 15.11 -3.64
CA LEU A 395 -18.10 13.85 -3.77
C LEU A 395 -18.92 13.50 -2.51
N ALA A 396 -18.37 13.80 -1.32
CA ALA A 396 -19.05 13.53 -0.06
C ALA A 396 -20.20 14.51 0.22
N ALA A 397 -19.96 15.81 0.03
CA ALA A 397 -20.90 16.87 0.35
C ALA A 397 -22.02 17.02 -0.70
N VAL A 398 -21.69 17.00 -1.99
CA VAL A 398 -22.68 17.24 -3.06
C VAL A 398 -23.39 15.96 -3.49
N HIS A 399 -22.64 14.86 -3.64
CA HIS A 399 -23.19 13.59 -4.14
C HIS A 399 -23.50 12.58 -3.04
N ALA A 400 -23.38 12.97 -1.78
CA ALA A 400 -23.59 12.11 -0.62
C ALA A 400 -22.81 10.77 -0.71
N ALA A 401 -21.65 10.77 -1.38
CA ALA A 401 -20.91 9.55 -1.66
C ALA A 401 -20.25 8.98 -0.40
N ARG A 402 -20.47 7.69 -0.12
CA ARG A 402 -19.83 7.03 1.03
C ARG A 402 -18.33 6.82 0.77
N PRO A 403 -17.47 6.74 1.81
CA PRO A 403 -16.03 6.52 1.62
C PRO A 403 -15.69 5.28 0.77
N LYS A 404 -16.50 4.21 0.86
CA LYS A 404 -16.35 3.03 0.00
C LYS A 404 -16.66 3.35 -1.47
N MET A 405 -17.69 4.15 -1.75
CA MET A 405 -18.04 4.55 -3.11
C MET A 405 -16.96 5.45 -3.70
N ILE A 406 -16.53 6.48 -2.95
CA ILE A 406 -15.46 7.40 -3.36
C ILE A 406 -14.19 6.66 -3.74
N ARG A 407 -13.75 5.66 -2.96
CA ARG A 407 -12.50 4.93 -3.25
C ARG A 407 -12.61 3.94 -4.41
N THR A 408 -13.81 3.41 -4.70
CA THR A 408 -14.00 2.39 -5.75
C THR A 408 -14.53 2.97 -7.05
N MET A 409 -14.82 4.28 -7.09
CA MET A 409 -15.23 4.99 -8.29
C MET A 409 -14.15 4.91 -9.36
N GLN A 410 -14.55 4.61 -10.59
CA GLN A 410 -13.70 4.46 -11.77
C GLN A 410 -13.79 5.70 -12.66
N LEU A 411 -12.86 5.82 -13.60
CA LEU A 411 -12.87 6.90 -14.59
C LEU A 411 -14.15 6.85 -15.45
N ASP A 412 -14.61 5.65 -15.80
CA ASP A 412 -15.82 5.44 -16.63
C ASP A 412 -17.12 5.81 -15.89
N ASP A 413 -17.07 5.95 -14.56
CA ASP A 413 -18.22 6.45 -13.79
C ASP A 413 -18.44 7.96 -14.00
N VAL A 414 -17.50 8.68 -14.62
CA VAL A 414 -17.56 10.12 -14.83
C VAL A 414 -17.64 10.46 -16.32
N ASP A 415 -18.78 11.00 -16.72
CA ASP A 415 -19.00 11.52 -18.06
C ASP A 415 -18.87 13.05 -18.05
N LEU A 416 -17.66 13.53 -18.37
CA LEU A 416 -17.36 14.96 -18.45
C LEU A 416 -18.10 15.65 -19.61
N GLY A 417 -18.36 14.94 -20.71
CA GLY A 417 -19.00 15.51 -21.89
C GLY A 417 -20.47 15.84 -21.63
N ASN A 418 -21.19 14.92 -20.99
CA ASN A 418 -22.60 15.09 -20.66
C ASN A 418 -22.83 15.67 -19.25
N ARG A 419 -21.77 16.03 -18.52
CA ARG A 419 -21.82 16.47 -17.11
C ARG A 419 -22.62 15.51 -16.23
N ARG A 420 -22.25 14.23 -16.25
CA ARG A 420 -22.90 13.19 -15.43
C ARG A 420 -21.88 12.41 -14.63
N ILE A 421 -22.29 11.93 -13.46
CA ILE A 421 -21.51 11.06 -12.61
C ILE A 421 -22.36 9.92 -12.07
N THR A 422 -21.82 8.71 -12.09
CA THR A 422 -22.45 7.51 -11.55
C THR A 422 -22.00 7.29 -10.12
N VAL A 423 -22.92 7.44 -9.16
CA VAL A 423 -22.64 7.27 -7.72
C VAL A 423 -23.53 6.18 -7.17
N GLY A 424 -22.92 5.08 -6.74
CA GLY A 424 -23.67 3.94 -6.18
C GLY A 424 -24.61 3.27 -7.17
N GLY A 425 -24.29 3.31 -8.47
CA GLY A 425 -25.13 2.77 -9.55
C GLY A 425 -26.19 3.73 -10.09
N HIS A 426 -26.29 4.95 -9.54
CA HIS A 426 -27.24 5.96 -9.99
C HIS A 426 -26.52 7.10 -10.72
N VAL A 427 -27.00 7.44 -11.91
CA VAL A 427 -26.48 8.56 -12.69
C VAL A 427 -27.07 9.87 -12.16
N ARG A 428 -26.22 10.83 -11.83
CA ARG A 428 -26.57 12.16 -11.31
C ARG A 428 -25.93 13.26 -12.16
N PRO A 429 -26.53 14.46 -12.23
CA PRO A 429 -25.86 15.63 -12.79
C PRO A 429 -24.58 15.94 -12.02
N LEU A 430 -23.55 16.37 -12.74
CA LEU A 430 -22.29 16.83 -12.18
C LEU A 430 -22.33 18.36 -12.08
N ASP A 431 -22.34 18.90 -10.87
CA ASP A 431 -22.38 20.33 -10.61
C ASP A 431 -21.03 21.01 -10.93
N ASP A 432 -21.02 22.35 -11.03
CA ASP A 432 -19.83 23.11 -11.45
C ASP A 432 -18.66 23.02 -10.45
N LEU A 433 -18.93 22.85 -9.15
CA LEU A 433 -17.88 22.68 -8.14
C LEU A 433 -17.23 21.30 -8.30
N THR A 434 -18.03 20.24 -8.34
CA THR A 434 -17.51 18.87 -8.50
C THR A 434 -16.85 18.69 -9.87
N HIS A 435 -17.42 19.26 -10.94
CA HIS A 435 -16.82 19.23 -12.28
C HIS A 435 -15.42 19.85 -12.29
N ARG A 436 -15.23 21.03 -11.69
CA ARG A 436 -13.91 21.66 -11.56
C ARG A 436 -12.95 20.81 -10.71
N ALA A 437 -13.43 20.28 -9.59
CA ALA A 437 -12.62 19.43 -8.72
C ALA A 437 -12.15 18.13 -9.43
N VAL A 438 -13.02 17.54 -10.26
CA VAL A 438 -12.67 16.40 -11.12
C VAL A 438 -11.62 16.79 -12.15
N LEU A 439 -11.78 17.92 -12.84
CA LEU A 439 -10.81 18.37 -13.85
C LEU A 439 -9.43 18.64 -13.23
N ASP A 440 -9.38 19.39 -12.13
CA ASP A 440 -8.15 19.65 -11.36
C ASP A 440 -7.45 18.35 -10.95
N TRP A 441 -8.23 17.39 -10.44
CA TRP A 441 -7.71 16.09 -10.04
C TRP A 441 -7.19 15.28 -11.22
N LEU A 442 -7.94 15.20 -12.32
CA LEU A 442 -7.54 14.46 -13.51
C LEU A 442 -6.28 15.06 -14.13
N ASP A 443 -6.14 16.38 -14.11
CA ASP A 443 -4.94 17.05 -14.56
C ASP A 443 -3.74 16.73 -13.66
N HIS A 444 -3.91 16.85 -12.34
CA HIS A 444 -2.90 16.45 -11.37
C HIS A 444 -2.48 14.98 -11.56
N ARG A 445 -3.46 14.08 -11.73
CA ARG A 445 -3.28 12.64 -11.94
C ARG A 445 -2.48 12.36 -13.21
N ARG A 446 -2.82 12.98 -14.34
CA ARG A 446 -2.11 12.84 -15.62
C ARG A 446 -0.66 13.33 -15.52
N HIS A 447 -0.43 14.49 -14.89
CA HIS A 447 0.91 15.02 -14.71
C HIS A 447 1.78 14.13 -13.81
N ARG A 448 1.21 13.64 -12.71
CA ARG A 448 1.93 12.86 -11.70
C ARG A 448 2.21 11.42 -12.14
N TRP A 449 1.24 10.79 -12.81
CA TRP A 449 1.28 9.39 -13.25
C TRP A 449 0.76 9.22 -14.69
N PRO A 450 1.50 9.71 -15.70
CA PRO A 450 1.04 9.72 -17.09
C PRO A 450 0.81 8.32 -17.69
N ASN A 451 1.47 7.29 -17.16
CA ASN A 451 1.41 5.93 -17.68
C ASN A 451 0.60 4.99 -16.78
N THR A 452 -0.18 5.52 -15.81
CA THR A 452 -0.98 4.66 -14.93
C THR A 452 -2.06 3.94 -15.71
N ALA A 453 -2.19 2.64 -15.46
CA ALA A 453 -3.30 1.83 -15.97
C ALA A 453 -4.38 1.56 -14.90
N ASN A 454 -4.31 2.25 -13.75
CA ASN A 454 -5.31 2.06 -12.70
C ASN A 454 -6.64 2.71 -13.14
N PRO A 455 -7.75 1.95 -13.23
CA PRO A 455 -9.02 2.49 -13.72
C PRO A 455 -9.75 3.37 -12.69
N HIS A 456 -9.32 3.36 -11.43
CA HIS A 456 -9.96 4.14 -10.38
C HIS A 456 -9.74 5.64 -10.60
N LEU A 457 -10.80 6.43 -10.33
CA LEU A 457 -10.77 7.88 -10.40
C LEU A 457 -9.70 8.41 -9.43
N LEU A 458 -9.80 8.06 -8.15
CA LEU A 458 -8.86 8.45 -7.11
C LEU A 458 -7.77 7.38 -6.91
N ILE A 459 -6.51 7.80 -7.06
CA ILE A 459 -5.34 6.94 -6.91
C ILE A 459 -4.28 7.60 -6.02
N THR A 460 -3.42 6.77 -5.45
CA THR A 460 -2.29 7.22 -4.62
C THR A 460 -0.98 6.87 -5.32
N GLN A 461 0.14 7.39 -4.82
CA GLN A 461 1.45 6.98 -5.33
C GLN A 461 1.69 5.46 -5.29
N LYS A 462 1.08 4.76 -4.32
CA LYS A 462 1.19 3.30 -4.20
C LYS A 462 0.30 2.60 -5.23
N THR A 463 -0.97 3.02 -5.32
CA THR A 463 -1.96 2.36 -6.16
C THR A 463 -1.87 2.75 -7.63
N ALA A 464 -1.18 3.84 -7.98
CA ALA A 464 -0.99 4.27 -9.37
C ALA A 464 -0.27 3.26 -10.27
N VAL A 465 0.44 2.29 -9.69
CA VAL A 465 1.13 1.21 -10.40
C VAL A 465 0.48 -0.16 -10.14
N GLU A 466 -0.72 -0.14 -9.59
CA GLU A 466 -1.57 -1.28 -9.27
C GLU A 466 -2.94 -1.08 -9.96
N LEU A 467 -3.81 -2.07 -9.91
CA LEU A 467 -5.19 -1.95 -10.44
C LEU A 467 -6.24 -1.74 -9.35
N GLY A 468 -5.84 -1.86 -8.07
CA GLY A 468 -6.74 -1.77 -6.94
C GLY A 468 -7.08 -0.32 -6.53
N PRO A 469 -8.19 -0.15 -5.78
CA PRO A 469 -8.60 1.15 -5.25
C PRO A 469 -7.63 1.67 -4.18
N ALA A 470 -7.70 2.98 -3.90
CA ALA A 470 -7.01 3.56 -2.76
C ALA A 470 -7.44 2.91 -1.42
N GLY A 471 -6.49 2.80 -0.48
CA GLY A 471 -6.73 2.18 0.82
C GLY A 471 -7.75 2.96 1.68
N LYS A 472 -8.50 2.26 2.55
CA LYS A 472 -9.57 2.84 3.41
C LYS A 472 -9.12 4.06 4.22
N LEU A 473 -7.92 4.02 4.79
CA LEU A 473 -7.39 5.09 5.64
C LEU A 473 -6.99 6.34 4.85
N TRP A 474 -6.75 6.20 3.54
CA TRP A 474 -6.39 7.33 2.70
C TRP A 474 -7.61 8.20 2.40
N THR A 475 -8.77 7.60 2.10
CA THR A 475 -10.01 8.36 1.86
C THR A 475 -10.48 9.13 3.10
N THR A 476 -10.23 8.61 4.30
CA THR A 476 -10.56 9.32 5.56
C THR A 476 -9.48 10.30 6.00
N ARG A 477 -8.37 10.43 5.25
CA ARG A 477 -7.29 11.36 5.57
C ARG A 477 -7.73 12.82 5.37
N ALA A 478 -8.57 13.05 4.36
CA ALA A 478 -9.13 14.35 4.01
C ALA A 478 -9.72 15.09 5.23
N ASN A 479 -10.42 14.35 6.09
CA ASN A 479 -11.16 14.94 7.23
C ASN A 479 -10.60 14.45 8.56
N ARG A 480 -9.33 14.00 8.57
CA ARG A 480 -8.71 13.49 9.79
C ARG A 480 -8.41 14.66 10.72
N ASN A 481 -9.01 14.64 11.91
CA ASN A 481 -8.96 15.70 12.93
C ASN A 481 -9.81 16.94 12.61
N LEU A 482 -10.78 16.84 11.69
CA LEU A 482 -11.77 17.89 11.45
C LEU A 482 -13.12 17.50 12.06
N THR A 483 -13.88 18.49 12.52
CA THR A 483 -15.25 18.33 13.06
C THR A 483 -16.22 17.81 11.98
N ALA A 484 -16.01 18.21 10.73
CA ALA A 484 -16.73 17.77 9.55
C ALA A 484 -16.18 16.43 9.01
N THR A 485 -16.59 15.31 9.59
CA THR A 485 -16.27 13.98 9.03
C THR A 485 -17.03 13.73 7.72
N LEU A 486 -16.54 12.83 6.86
CA LEU A 486 -17.22 12.48 5.59
C LEU A 486 -18.66 11.96 5.81
N GLU A 487 -18.94 11.33 6.95
CA GLU A 487 -20.29 10.87 7.28
C GLU A 487 -21.22 12.03 7.69
N ARG A 488 -20.69 13.13 8.23
CA ARG A 488 -21.47 14.35 8.53
C ARG A 488 -21.69 15.20 7.28
N LEU A 489 -20.66 15.40 6.46
CA LEU A 489 -20.78 16.11 5.17
C LEU A 489 -21.82 15.46 4.25
N ARG A 490 -22.01 14.14 4.33
CA ARG A 490 -23.03 13.42 3.56
C ARG A 490 -24.47 13.82 3.92
N VAL A 491 -24.70 14.24 5.16
CA VAL A 491 -26.06 14.45 5.70
C VAL A 491 -26.55 15.87 5.44
N GLU A 492 -25.68 16.79 5.04
CA GLU A 492 -26.08 18.08 4.50
C GLU A 492 -26.58 17.91 3.06
N PRO A 493 -27.87 18.10 2.76
CA PRO A 493 -28.26 18.42 1.41
C PRO A 493 -27.72 19.82 1.10
N GLY A 494 -26.87 19.92 0.08
CA GLY A 494 -26.57 21.21 -0.54
C GLY A 494 -27.89 21.89 -0.94
N GLY A 495 -28.11 23.09 -0.42
CA GLY A 495 -29.17 23.99 -0.87
C GLY A 495 -28.95 24.45 -2.30
#